data_AF-A0A2R7JRM7-F1
#
_entry.id   AF-A0A2R7JRM7-F1
#
_cell.length_a   1.000
_cell.length_b   1.000
_cell.length_c   1.000
_cell.angle_alpha   90.00
_cell.angle_beta   90.00
_cell.angle_gamma   90.00
#
_symmetry.space_group_name_H-M   'P 1'
#
loop_
_entity.id
_entity.type
_entity.pdbx_description
1 polymer ?
#
loop_
_entity_poly.entity_id
_entity_poly.type
_entity_poly.pdbx_seq_one_letter_code
_entity_poly.pdbx_strand_id
1 'polypeptide(L)' 'MYFDDHPPSHFHASYQGFEAFVAIETGEIVAGTLPKKAARIVRQWALDHQAELVANWQRGISLLQMEIIPGADLDD' A
#
# COMPACT_ATOMS: atom_id res chain seq x y z
N MET A 1 -2.41 26.06 6.85
CA MET A 1 -1.78 25.05 5.98
C MET A 1 -1.57 23.83 6.85
N TYR A 2 -2.45 22.84 6.69
CA TYR A 2 -2.49 21.65 7.54
C TYR A 2 -1.65 20.53 6.91
N PHE A 3 -1.16 19.63 7.75
CA PHE A 3 -0.47 18.37 7.42
C PHE A 3 -1.27 17.43 6.48
N ASP A 4 -2.49 17.83 6.11
CA ASP A 4 -3.59 17.01 5.57
C ASP A 4 -3.95 17.33 4.11
N ASP A 5 -3.26 18.28 3.47
CA ASP A 5 -3.58 18.68 2.08
C ASP A 5 -3.05 17.69 1.04
N HIS A 6 -2.32 16.66 1.47
CA HIS A 6 -1.93 15.53 0.63
C HIS A 6 -2.28 14.25 1.41
N PRO A 7 -3.15 13.37 0.89
CA PRO A 7 -3.35 12.07 1.51
C PRO A 7 -1.98 11.37 1.60
N PRO A 8 -1.69 10.63 2.68
CA PRO A 8 -0.46 9.87 2.81
C PRO A 8 -0.27 9.00 1.56
N SER A 9 1.00 8.78 1.20
CA SER A 9 1.32 7.87 0.10
C SER A 9 0.70 6.50 0.39
N HIS A 10 -0.09 6.00 -0.55
CA HIS A 10 -0.91 4.81 -0.35
C HIS A 10 -0.90 3.91 -1.57
N PHE A 11 -1.23 2.63 -1.36
CA PHE A 11 -1.47 1.68 -2.43
C PHE A 11 -2.86 1.04 -2.27
N HIS A 12 -3.38 0.48 -3.37
CA HIS A 12 -4.65 -0.23 -3.36
C HIS A 12 -4.40 -1.73 -3.12
N ALA A 13 -5.08 -2.28 -2.13
CA ALA A 13 -5.09 -3.72 -1.83
C ALA A 13 -6.49 -4.30 -2.06
N SER A 14 -6.56 -5.41 -2.79
CA SER A 14 -7.80 -6.13 -3.06
C SER A 14 -7.71 -7.60 -2.63
N TYR A 15 -8.75 -8.11 -1.97
CA TYR A 15 -8.78 -9.49 -1.46
C TYR A 15 -10.22 -10.01 -1.41
N GLN A 16 -10.55 -11.06 -2.16
CA GLN A 16 -11.88 -11.72 -2.14
C GLN A 16 -13.08 -10.75 -2.20
N GLY A 17 -12.99 -9.70 -3.03
CA GLY A 17 -14.05 -8.68 -3.17
C GLY A 17 -14.03 -7.58 -2.11
N PHE A 18 -13.07 -7.59 -1.18
CA PHE A 18 -12.76 -6.48 -0.31
C PHE A 18 -11.68 -5.59 -0.94
N GLU A 19 -11.78 -4.29 -0.71
CA GLU A 19 -10.86 -3.27 -1.23
C GLU A 19 -10.47 -2.30 -0.11
N ALA A 20 -9.19 -1.93 -0.07
CA ALA A 20 -8.67 -0.96 0.88
C ALA A 20 -7.50 -0.16 0.32
N PHE A 21 -7.43 1.10 0.74
CA PHE A 21 -6.25 1.95 0.58
C PHE A 21 -5.39 1.84 1.82
N VAL A 22 -4.11 1.53 1.62
CA VAL A 22 -3.16 1.26 2.71
C VAL A 22 -2.03 2.28 2.65
N ALA A 23 -1.78 2.97 3.75
CA ALA A 23 -0.68 3.90 3.88
C ALA A 23 0.66 3.15 3.78
N ILE A 24 1.54 3.61 2.89
CA ILE A 24 2.86 3.00 2.65
C ILE A 24 3.76 3.15 3.89
N GLU A 25 3.65 4.25 4.63
CA GLU A 25 4.49 4.50 5.79
C GLU A 25 4.20 3.55 6.96
N THR A 26 2.92 3.26 7.22
CA THR A 26 2.50 2.54 8.44
C THR A 26 1.91 1.15 8.18
N GLY A 27 1.55 0.87 6.93
CA GLY A 27 0.76 -0.31 6.55
C GLY A 27 -0.67 -0.28 7.08
N GLU A 28 -1.16 0.88 7.56
CA GLU A 28 -2.52 1.03 8.07
C GLU A 28 -3.53 1.30 6.95
N ILE A 29 -4.74 0.79 7.12
CA ILE A 29 -5.86 1.06 6.21
C ILE A 29 -6.35 2.49 6.47
N VAL A 30 -6.26 3.34 5.44
CA VAL A 30 -6.73 4.74 5.49
C VAL A 30 -8.12 4.90 4.86
N ALA A 31 -8.54 3.97 4.01
CA ALA A 31 -9.90 3.92 3.47
C ALA A 31 -10.26 2.49 3.02
N GLY A 32 -11.56 2.16 3.00
CA GLY A 32 -12.05 0.82 2.69
C GLY A 32 -11.90 -0.16 3.86
N THR A 33 -11.88 -1.46 3.57
CA THR A 33 -11.79 -2.49 4.61
C THR A 33 -11.20 -3.79 4.07
N LEU A 34 -10.47 -4.51 4.93
CA LEU A 34 -10.03 -5.88 4.68
C LEU A 34 -10.41 -6.76 5.88
N PRO A 35 -10.68 -8.07 5.67
CA PRO A 35 -10.79 -9.01 6.76
C PRO A 35 -9.53 -8.97 7.64
N LYS A 36 -9.69 -9.12 8.97
CA LYS A 36 -8.59 -8.95 9.95
C LYS A 36 -7.30 -9.72 9.60
N LYS A 37 -7.44 -10.94 9.06
CA LYS A 37 -6.28 -11.75 8.64
C LYS A 37 -5.57 -11.14 7.41
N ALA A 38 -6.33 -10.71 6.40
CA ALA A 38 -5.81 -10.07 5.21
C ALA A 38 -5.17 -8.71 5.55
N ALA A 39 -5.81 -7.89 6.39
CA ALA A 39 -5.25 -6.62 6.86
C ALA A 39 -3.88 -6.81 7.54
N ARG A 40 -3.73 -7.86 8.37
CA ARG A 40 -2.45 -8.18 9.01
C ARG A 40 -1.37 -8.58 8.00
N ILE A 41 -1.71 -9.39 7.01
CA ILE A 41 -0.79 -9.84 5.96
C ILE A 41 -0.35 -8.63 5.11
N VAL A 42 -1.30 -7.85 4.63
CA VAL A 42 -1.04 -6.64 3.82
C VAL A 42 -0.21 -5.61 4.59
N ARG A 43 -0.47 -5.44 5.89
CA ARG A 43 0.34 -4.56 6.74
C ARG A 43 1.80 -5.03 6.84
N GLN A 44 2.02 -6.32 7.06
CA GLN A 44 3.38 -6.87 7.16
C GLN A 44 4.11 -6.71 5.83
N TRP A 45 3.47 -7.13 4.73
CA TRP A 45 3.97 -6.96 3.37
C TRP A 45 4.32 -5.50 3.06
N ALA A 46 3.46 -4.54 3.43
CA ALA A 46 3.71 -3.13 3.21
C ALA A 46 4.97 -2.62 3.94
N LEU A 47 5.25 -3.14 5.12
CA LEU A 47 6.44 -2.78 5.90
C LEU A 47 7.70 -3.43 5.31
N ASP A 48 7.60 -4.68 4.88
CA ASP A 48 8.72 -5.42 4.28
C ASP A 48 9.12 -4.85 2.91
N HIS A 49 8.13 -4.38 2.12
CA HIS A 49 8.32 -3.76 0.80
C HIS A 49 8.22 -2.23 0.80
N GLN A 50 8.34 -1.59 1.97
CA GLN A 50 8.11 -0.15 2.09
C GLN A 50 8.97 0.68 1.13
N ALA A 51 10.26 0.33 0.99
CA ALA A 51 11.18 1.05 0.11
C ALA A 51 10.76 0.98 -1.36
N GLU A 52 10.31 -0.19 -1.82
CA GLU A 52 9.84 -0.42 -3.18
C GLU A 52 8.52 0.32 -3.44
N LEU A 53 7.60 0.29 -2.47
CA LEU A 53 6.34 1.03 -2.53
C LEU A 53 6.55 2.54 -2.62
N VAL A 54 7.49 3.10 -1.84
CA VAL A 54 7.85 4.52 -1.92
C VAL A 54 8.44 4.85 -3.29
N ALA A 55 9.33 4.01 -3.82
CA ALA A 55 9.90 4.22 -5.15
C ALA A 55 8.82 4.18 -6.25
N ASN A 56 7.87 3.26 -6.17
CA ASN A 56 6.75 3.18 -7.10
C ASN A 56 5.79 4.37 -6.97
N TRP A 57 5.54 4.85 -5.75
CA TRP A 57 4.76 6.07 -5.53
C TRP A 57 5.40 7.29 -6.23
N GLN A 58 6.71 7.46 -6.09
CA GLN A 58 7.46 8.53 -6.75
C GLN A 58 7.44 8.40 -8.28
N ARG A 59 7.56 7.18 -8.81
CA ARG A 59 7.42 6.90 -10.24
C ARG A 59 6.03 7.25 -10.75
N GLY A 60 4.98 6.89 -10.01
CA GLY A 60 3.59 7.20 -10.34
C GLY A 60 3.33 8.71 -10.44
N ILE A 61 3.81 9.49 -9.46
CA ILE A 61 3.75 10.96 -9.50
C ILE A 61 4.50 11.53 -10.71
N SER A 62 5.61 10.90 -11.08
CA SER A 62 6.47 11.32 -12.21
C SER A 62 5.99 10.81 -13.57
N LEU A 63 4.85 10.10 -13.63
CA LEU A 63 4.33 9.43 -14.85
C LEU A 63 5.34 8.47 -15.49
N LEU A 64 6.18 7.86 -14.65
CA LEU A 64 7.12 6.83 -15.04
C LEU A 64 6.49 5.45 -14.88
N GLN A 65 7.07 4.47 -15.58
CA GLN A 65 6.69 3.07 -15.41
C GLN A 65 7.03 2.60 -13.99
N MET A 66 6.00 2.14 -13.28
CA MET A 66 6.12 1.47 -11.98
C MET A 66 6.68 0.05 -12.16
N GLU A 67 7.41 -0.41 -11.16
CA GLU A 67 7.95 -1.77 -11.10
C GLU A 67 6.95 -2.71 -10.43
N ILE A 68 7.00 -3.99 -10.79
CA ILE A 68 6.14 -5.00 -10.16
C ILE A 68 6.79 -5.39 -8.83
N ILE A 69 6.06 -5.16 -7.74
CA ILE A 69 6.39 -5.70 -6.43
C ILE A 69 5.61 -7.02 -6.30
N PRO A 70 6.27 -8.15 -5.97
CA PRO A 70 5.58 -9.41 -5.71
C PRO A 70 4.46 -9.24 -4.70
N GLY A 71 3.32 -9.88 -4.92
CA GLY A 71 2.20 -9.83 -3.99
C GLY A 71 2.51 -10.56 -2.68
N ALA A 72 1.77 -10.24 -1.62
CA ALA A 72 1.93 -10.84 -0.29
C ALA A 72 1.69 -12.36 -0.24
N ASP A 73 1.18 -12.95 -1.31
CA ASP A 73 1.02 -14.38 -1.52
C ASP A 73 2.31 -15.09 -1.97
N LEU A 74 3.33 -14.33 -2.34
CA LEU A 74 4.62 -14.82 -2.84
C LEU A 74 5.78 -14.64 -1.85
N ASP A 75 5.51 -14.06 -0.67
CA ASP A 75 6.48 -13.93 0.41
C ASP A 75 6.41 -15.16 1.33
N ASP A 76 7.58 -15.74 1.64
CA ASP A 76 7.75 -16.95 2.47
C ASP A 76 7.46 -16.73 3.97
#